data_AF-A0A2G4T0D1-F1
#
_entry.id   AF-A0A2G4T0D1-F1
#
_cell.length_a   1.000
_cell.length_b   1.000
_cell.length_c   1.000
_cell.angle_alpha   90.00
_cell.angle_beta   90.00
_cell.angle_gamma   90.00
#
_symmetry.space_group_name_H-M   'P 1'
#
loop_
_entity.id
_entity.type
_entity.pdbx_description
1 polymer ?
#
loop_
_entity_poly.entity_id
_entity_poly.type
_entity_poly.pdbx_seq_one_letter_code
_entity_poly.pdbx_strand_id
1 'polypeptide(L)'
;MNSSLHTVEGARILCTADVRGNISELNKLAKEHGADYIIHTGDFGFYDRSSLDRIGERPLKHWIQYSTLIPSQTRSHILSCSPDTMYRTLEQSPETLLSEFPSFLSGEKRLDVPVYTVWGACEDVAILEKFRSNEYQIENLHILDEATTHLLDVGGVSLRLFGLGGAVVQHKLFDNGEGAETIAGGMGVMWTTTLQIGELVELANTVYDPTETRVLVTHASPGREGLLAQLALTLQVDFTISAGLHFRYNIAYNEFACQPDIDHFRDRLIQSQQQFMQVWETVKEQVEESVDEHQYQLLRNALKVVNRIPPSSVETEDVDNKERDELAFKNMWNFNLPDAAFGSLVLSINQGIVASEMKSYGLNFSFRRNQQLQQQQQQQQQQQQQQQQQQQQQQQQQQQQQQQQESHYNTDTIKKRQSAQRNPFTAYVGGLSNTTVNEEDIREYFGRENVNNGICTIHNFTHTHTDCFFYRLPLLNSPLILRPSYLKRIVMLNSSIKLHLNKL
;
A
#
# COMPACT_ATOMS: atom_id res chain seq x y z
N MET A 1 34.80 -18.15 17.91
CA MET A 1 35.01 -16.71 17.63
C MET A 1 33.78 -15.99 18.12
N ASN A 2 33.86 -15.35 19.29
CA ASN A 2 32.80 -14.44 19.75
C ASN A 2 32.84 -13.22 18.83
N SER A 3 31.90 -13.13 17.89
CA SER A 3 31.65 -11.88 17.18
C SER A 3 31.01 -10.92 18.18
N SER A 4 31.83 -10.17 18.90
CA SER A 4 31.38 -8.95 19.56
C SER A 4 30.87 -8.02 18.46
N LEU A 5 29.55 -7.91 18.32
CA LEU A 5 28.95 -6.72 17.70
C LEU A 5 29.59 -5.53 18.41
N HIS A 6 30.38 -4.74 17.68
CA HIS A 6 30.93 -3.51 18.21
C HIS A 6 29.76 -2.54 18.38
N THR A 7 29.11 -2.57 19.53
CA THR A 7 28.22 -1.49 19.94
C THR A 7 29.12 -0.28 20.15
N VAL A 8 28.97 0.71 19.29
CA VAL A 8 29.68 1.97 19.43
C VAL A 8 29.06 2.65 20.67
N GLU A 9 29.81 2.75 21.78
CA GLU A 9 29.35 3.47 22.97
C GLU A 9 29.31 4.97 22.66
N GLY A 10 28.13 5.52 22.39
CA GLY A 10 27.94 6.92 21.99
C GLY A 10 26.47 7.34 21.99
N ALA A 11 26.20 8.58 21.58
CA ALA A 11 24.83 9.10 21.48
C ALA A 11 24.04 8.27 20.46
N ARG A 12 22.78 7.96 20.78
CA ARG A 12 21.92 7.11 19.95
C ARG A 12 20.72 7.90 19.45
N ILE A 13 20.62 8.05 18.14
CA ILE A 13 19.47 8.68 17.48
C ILE A 13 18.60 7.58 16.87
N LEU A 14 17.36 7.46 17.35
CA LEU A 14 16.36 6.59 16.75
C LEU A 14 15.73 7.31 15.55
N CYS A 15 15.74 6.68 14.39
CA CYS A 15 15.06 7.13 13.19
C CYS A 15 13.87 6.20 12.90
N THR A 16 12.66 6.76 12.81
CA THR A 16 11.43 5.99 12.55
C THR A 16 10.41 6.80 11.72
N ALA A 17 9.42 6.14 11.13
CA ALA A 17 8.35 6.77 10.35
C ALA A 17 6.97 6.35 10.86
N ASP A 18 5.92 7.05 10.43
CA ASP A 18 4.54 6.58 10.44
C ASP A 18 4.03 6.02 11.78
N VAL A 19 4.11 6.81 12.87
CA VAL A 19 3.43 6.45 14.13
C VAL A 19 1.91 6.67 14.08
N ARG A 20 1.44 7.46 13.10
CA ARG A 20 0.01 7.62 12.72
C ARG A 20 -0.90 7.93 13.90
N GLY A 21 -0.43 8.77 14.82
CA GLY A 21 -1.14 9.22 16.01
C GLY A 21 -0.84 8.42 17.29
N ASN A 22 -0.21 7.25 17.21
CA ASN A 22 0.26 6.50 18.38
C ASN A 22 1.61 7.03 18.88
N ILE A 23 1.61 8.27 19.34
CA ILE A 23 2.81 9.01 19.73
C ILE A 23 3.52 8.35 20.91
N SER A 24 2.79 7.68 21.81
CA SER A 24 3.36 6.93 22.94
C SER A 24 4.28 5.78 22.50
N GLU A 25 4.14 5.27 21.27
CA GLU A 25 5.05 4.27 20.71
C GLU A 25 6.48 4.83 20.58
N LEU A 26 6.65 6.14 20.39
CA LEU A 26 7.98 6.76 20.32
C LEU A 26 8.75 6.62 21.64
N ASN A 27 8.11 6.83 22.79
CA ASN A 27 8.74 6.63 24.10
C ASN A 27 9.13 5.17 24.32
N LYS A 28 8.27 4.24 23.90
CA LYS A 28 8.55 2.80 23.98
C LYS A 28 9.74 2.43 23.11
N LEU A 29 9.79 2.91 21.87
CA LEU A 29 10.89 2.64 20.94
C LEU A 29 12.20 3.29 21.41
N ALA A 30 12.15 4.50 21.95
CA ALA A 30 13.31 5.17 22.52
C ALA A 30 13.90 4.35 23.68
N LYS A 31 13.05 3.86 24.60
CA LYS A 31 13.49 2.99 25.68
C LYS A 31 14.03 1.64 25.18
N GLU A 32 13.38 1.03 24.18
CA GLU A 32 13.83 -0.25 23.60
C GLU A 32 15.22 -0.13 22.97
N HIS A 33 15.51 0.99 22.32
CA HIS A 33 16.77 1.19 21.59
C HIS A 33 17.80 2.03 22.35
N GLY A 34 17.47 2.48 23.57
CA GLY A 34 18.31 3.36 24.38
C GLY A 34 18.63 4.67 23.65
N ALA A 35 17.64 5.27 23.00
CA ALA A 35 17.81 6.48 22.20
C ALA A 35 17.82 7.74 23.07
N ASP A 36 18.71 8.67 22.75
CA ASP A 36 18.79 10.01 23.35
C ASP A 36 17.98 11.04 22.56
N TYR A 37 17.75 10.77 21.28
CA TYR A 37 17.00 11.62 20.34
C TYR A 37 16.18 10.77 19.38
N ILE A 38 15.11 11.34 18.83
CA ILE A 38 14.33 10.73 17.75
C ILE A 38 14.29 11.66 16.54
N ILE A 39 14.52 11.10 15.36
CA ILE A 39 14.18 11.73 14.07
C ILE A 39 13.00 10.96 13.47
N HIS A 40 11.91 11.66 13.19
CA HIS A 40 10.69 11.08 12.65
C HIS A 40 10.35 11.64 11.27
N THR A 41 10.08 10.78 10.29
CA THR A 41 9.96 11.17 8.87
C THR A 41 8.51 11.38 8.40
N GLY A 42 7.61 11.82 9.28
CA GLY A 42 6.23 12.15 8.92
C GLY A 42 5.20 11.03 9.16
N ASP A 43 3.93 11.37 8.91
CA ASP A 43 2.73 10.66 9.37
C ASP A 43 2.74 10.50 10.90
N PHE A 44 2.98 11.61 11.60
CA PHE A 44 3.09 11.67 13.06
C PHE A 44 1.72 11.53 13.73
N GLY A 45 0.68 12.02 13.06
CA GLY A 45 -0.69 12.11 13.56
C GLY A 45 -1.01 13.45 14.20
N PHE A 46 -0.57 14.55 13.56
CA PHE A 46 -1.05 15.91 13.80
C PHE A 46 -2.52 16.01 13.45
N TYR A 47 -3.33 15.60 14.42
CA TYR A 47 -4.77 15.52 14.31
C TYR A 47 -5.41 15.72 15.67
N ASP A 48 -6.49 16.50 15.69
CA ASP A 48 -7.39 16.59 16.82
C ASP A 48 -8.84 16.47 16.35
N ARG A 49 -9.80 16.57 17.28
CA ARG A 49 -11.21 16.43 16.93
C ARG A 49 -11.69 17.50 15.94
N SER A 50 -11.12 18.72 15.97
CA SER A 50 -11.48 19.80 15.05
C SER A 50 -11.07 19.50 13.60
N SER A 51 -10.11 18.59 13.40
CA SER A 51 -9.68 18.16 12.07
C SER A 51 -10.76 17.37 11.33
N LEU A 52 -11.76 16.76 12.00
CA LEU A 52 -12.81 15.98 11.32
C LEU A 52 -13.54 16.77 10.23
N ASP A 53 -13.79 18.05 10.47
CA ASP A 53 -14.51 18.91 9.52
C ASP A 53 -13.65 19.27 8.29
N ARG A 54 -12.33 19.13 8.40
CA ARG A 54 -11.35 19.44 7.35
C ARG A 54 -10.79 18.22 6.65
N ILE A 55 -11.12 16.99 7.07
CA ILE A 55 -10.56 15.79 6.46
C ILE A 55 -11.57 15.16 5.50
N GLY A 56 -11.11 14.88 4.27
CA GLY A 56 -11.90 14.18 3.27
C GLY A 56 -12.07 12.69 3.57
N GLU A 57 -13.11 12.08 3.00
CA GLU A 57 -13.46 10.67 3.26
C GLU A 57 -12.32 9.70 2.94
N ARG A 58 -11.62 9.91 1.82
CA ARG A 58 -10.55 9.01 1.37
C ARG A 58 -9.35 9.02 2.32
N PRO A 59 -8.75 10.18 2.66
CA PRO A 59 -7.70 10.25 3.70
C PRO A 59 -8.16 9.67 5.03
N LEU A 60 -9.37 9.98 5.49
CA LEU A 60 -9.88 9.48 6.75
C LEU A 60 -9.96 7.94 6.77
N LYS A 61 -10.50 7.33 5.71
CA LYS A 61 -10.53 5.86 5.57
C LYS A 61 -9.14 5.25 5.55
N HIS A 62 -8.20 5.88 4.84
CA HIS A 62 -6.80 5.44 4.80
C HIS A 62 -6.21 5.46 6.22
N TRP A 63 -6.40 6.54 6.95
CA TRP A 63 -5.92 6.65 8.32
C TRP A 63 -6.54 5.58 9.24
N ILE A 64 -7.86 5.42 9.23
CA ILE A 64 -8.54 4.39 10.04
C ILE A 64 -8.01 3.00 9.72
N GLN A 65 -7.76 2.71 8.44
CA GLN A 65 -7.23 1.42 7.98
C GLN A 65 -5.85 1.09 8.58
N TYR A 66 -4.99 2.09 8.76
CA TYR A 66 -3.59 1.91 9.19
C TYR A 66 -3.30 2.37 10.63
N SER A 67 -4.24 3.01 11.32
CA SER A 67 -4.07 3.44 12.71
C SER A 67 -3.86 2.24 13.64
N THR A 68 -2.82 2.29 14.47
CA THR A 68 -2.53 1.28 15.49
C THR A 68 -3.33 1.48 16.78
N LEU A 69 -3.98 2.64 16.94
CA LEU A 69 -4.83 2.98 18.09
C LEU A 69 -6.20 2.29 18.03
N ILE A 70 -6.72 2.04 16.83
CA ILE A 70 -8.07 1.49 16.66
C ILE A 70 -8.03 -0.04 16.73
N PRO A 71 -8.78 -0.69 17.65
CA PRO A 71 -8.90 -2.14 17.70
C PRO A 71 -9.47 -2.71 16.40
N SER A 72 -9.01 -3.91 15.99
CA SER A 72 -9.36 -4.48 14.67
C SER A 72 -10.86 -4.63 14.42
N GLN A 73 -11.63 -5.02 15.44
CA GLN A 73 -13.09 -5.15 15.33
C GLN A 73 -13.76 -3.79 15.10
N THR A 74 -13.38 -2.78 15.89
CA THR A 74 -13.86 -1.40 15.75
C THR A 74 -13.48 -0.82 14.39
N ARG A 75 -12.24 -1.05 13.93
CA ARG A 75 -11.75 -0.62 12.63
C ARG A 75 -12.62 -1.17 11.50
N SER A 76 -12.84 -2.49 11.48
CA SER A 76 -13.69 -3.14 10.46
C SER A 76 -15.12 -2.63 10.49
N HIS A 77 -15.66 -2.33 11.68
CA HIS A 77 -16.99 -1.75 11.81
C HIS A 77 -17.04 -0.34 11.19
N ILE A 78 -16.17 0.57 11.62
CA ILE A 78 -16.13 1.96 11.15
C ILE A 78 -15.96 2.02 9.62
N LEU A 79 -15.04 1.21 9.06
CA LEU A 79 -14.79 1.19 7.61
C LEU A 79 -15.95 0.61 6.79
N SER A 80 -16.86 -0.15 7.40
CA SER A 80 -18.05 -0.71 6.75
C SER A 80 -19.26 0.23 6.74
N CYS A 81 -19.22 1.29 7.55
CA CYS A 81 -20.31 2.25 7.69
C CYS A 81 -20.39 3.25 6.52
N SER A 82 -21.54 3.93 6.40
CA SER A 82 -21.64 5.10 5.52
C SER A 82 -20.73 6.24 6.01
N PRO A 83 -20.28 7.16 5.13
CA PRO A 83 -19.45 8.29 5.52
C PRO A 83 -20.03 9.07 6.72
N ASP A 84 -21.30 9.49 6.67
CA ASP A 84 -21.92 10.24 7.78
C ASP A 84 -21.92 9.49 9.11
N THR A 85 -22.00 8.16 9.07
CA THR A 85 -21.97 7.33 10.28
C THR A 85 -20.54 7.20 10.79
N MET A 86 -19.55 7.10 9.89
CA MET A 86 -18.13 7.08 10.23
C MET A 86 -17.71 8.38 10.93
N TYR A 87 -18.00 9.55 10.36
CA TYR A 87 -17.67 10.84 10.98
C TYR A 87 -18.35 11.00 12.35
N ARG A 88 -19.66 10.71 12.45
CA ARG A 88 -20.38 10.78 13.73
C ARG A 88 -19.82 9.83 14.79
N THR A 89 -19.41 8.63 14.40
CA THR A 89 -18.83 7.65 15.34
C THR A 89 -17.51 8.18 15.92
N LEU A 90 -16.68 8.81 15.09
CA LEU A 90 -15.41 9.39 15.53
C LEU A 90 -15.61 10.63 16.40
N GLU A 91 -16.54 11.49 16.02
CA GLU A 91 -16.87 12.73 16.74
C GLU A 91 -17.46 12.44 18.13
N GLN A 92 -18.35 11.44 18.23
CA GLN A 92 -19.03 11.06 19.47
C GLN A 92 -18.21 10.13 20.36
N SER A 93 -17.07 9.64 19.88
CA SER A 93 -16.19 8.79 20.69
C SER A 93 -15.71 9.56 21.93
N PRO A 94 -15.76 8.96 23.14
CA PRO A 94 -15.26 9.61 24.35
C PRO A 94 -13.73 9.80 24.31
N GLU A 95 -13.02 8.88 23.67
CA GLU A 95 -11.56 8.93 23.50
C GLU A 95 -11.21 9.30 22.04
N THR A 96 -10.07 9.95 21.82
CA THR A 96 -9.56 10.26 20.48
C THR A 96 -9.00 9.00 19.83
N LEU A 97 -9.78 8.39 18.93
CA LEU A 97 -9.42 7.13 18.27
C LEU A 97 -8.33 7.28 17.19
N LEU A 98 -8.09 8.50 16.71
CA LEU A 98 -7.24 8.76 15.56
C LEU A 98 -5.84 9.25 15.93
N SER A 99 -5.70 9.93 17.07
CA SER A 99 -4.41 10.40 17.55
C SER A 99 -4.40 10.65 19.05
N GLU A 100 -3.25 10.40 19.67
CA GLU A 100 -2.94 10.79 21.04
C GLU A 100 -2.47 12.24 21.14
N PHE A 101 -2.32 12.94 20.00
CA PHE A 101 -1.84 14.31 19.92
C PHE A 101 -2.48 15.27 20.93
N PRO A 102 -3.82 15.27 21.15
CA PRO A 102 -4.44 16.14 22.16
C PRO A 102 -3.94 15.92 23.60
N SER A 103 -3.59 14.68 23.98
CA SER A 103 -3.03 14.36 25.30
C SER A 103 -1.59 14.83 25.46
N PHE A 104 -0.80 14.89 24.38
CA PHE A 104 0.53 15.48 24.41
C PHE A 104 0.46 17.01 24.43
N LEU A 105 -0.47 17.60 23.67
CA LEU A 105 -0.72 19.04 23.66
C LEU A 105 -1.20 19.56 25.03
N SER A 106 -2.04 18.80 25.74
CA SER A 106 -2.51 19.16 27.08
C SER A 106 -1.47 18.93 28.18
N GLY A 107 -0.38 18.20 27.89
CA GLY A 107 0.65 17.80 28.85
C GLY A 107 0.27 16.61 29.74
N GLU A 108 -0.85 15.93 29.47
CA GLU A 108 -1.22 14.65 30.10
C GLU A 108 -0.18 13.56 29.79
N LYS A 109 0.30 13.54 28.54
CA LYS A 109 1.40 12.71 28.07
C LYS A 109 2.58 13.61 27.67
N ARG A 110 3.80 13.05 27.70
CA ARG A 110 5.04 13.76 27.37
C ARG A 110 5.97 12.87 26.57
N LEU A 111 6.81 13.49 25.74
CA LEU A 111 7.88 12.81 25.04
C LEU A 111 9.10 12.69 25.97
N ASP A 112 9.62 11.48 26.13
CA ASP A 112 10.70 11.21 27.09
C ASP A 112 12.05 11.77 26.64
N VAL A 113 12.23 11.93 25.33
CA VAL A 113 13.43 12.45 24.67
C VAL A 113 13.05 13.44 23.56
N PRO A 114 13.96 14.34 23.13
CA PRO A 114 13.68 15.25 22.01
C PRO A 114 13.37 14.50 20.71
N VAL A 115 12.29 14.92 20.05
CA VAL A 115 11.79 14.38 18.80
C VAL A 115 11.78 15.47 17.73
N TYR A 116 12.51 15.24 16.65
CA TYR A 116 12.55 16.09 15.48
C TYR A 116 11.73 15.45 14.37
N THR A 117 10.68 16.11 13.89
CA THR A 117 9.77 15.52 12.91
C THR A 117 9.40 16.46 11.78
N VAL A 118 9.37 15.93 10.57
CA VAL A 118 8.58 16.53 9.46
C VAL A 118 7.13 16.05 9.55
N TRP A 119 6.20 16.65 8.81
CA TRP A 119 4.86 16.07 8.59
C TRP A 119 4.86 15.11 7.40
N GLY A 120 3.88 14.20 7.40
CA GLY A 120 3.70 13.23 6.32
C GLY A 120 2.65 13.63 5.30
N ALA A 121 2.16 12.65 4.55
CA ALA A 121 1.16 12.85 3.51
C ALA A 121 -0.26 12.99 4.09
N CYS A 122 -0.56 12.33 5.21
CA CYS A 122 -1.92 12.25 5.76
C CYS A 122 -2.04 13.00 7.09
N GLU A 123 -1.95 14.33 7.05
CA GLU A 123 -1.92 15.20 8.23
C GLU A 123 -2.81 16.45 8.01
N ASP A 124 -3.13 17.17 9.08
CA ASP A 124 -3.93 18.40 9.01
C ASP A 124 -3.05 19.66 9.02
N VAL A 125 -2.99 20.37 7.87
CA VAL A 125 -2.20 21.59 7.71
C VAL A 125 -2.54 22.66 8.75
N ALA A 126 -3.80 22.77 9.17
CA ALA A 126 -4.22 23.77 10.15
C ALA A 126 -3.59 23.54 11.53
N ILE A 127 -3.19 22.31 11.87
CA ILE A 127 -2.47 22.02 13.11
C ILE A 127 -1.01 22.44 12.99
N LEU A 128 -0.37 22.22 11.84
CA LEU A 128 1.02 22.62 11.61
C LEU A 128 1.17 24.15 11.58
N GLU A 129 0.19 24.87 11.02
CA GLU A 129 0.14 26.34 11.08
C GLU A 129 0.16 26.86 12.52
N LYS A 130 -0.47 26.14 13.45
CA LYS A 130 -0.48 26.50 14.87
C LYS A 130 0.87 26.29 15.56
N PHE A 131 1.67 25.33 15.09
CA PHE A 131 3.06 25.22 15.52
C PHE A 131 3.89 26.38 14.96
N ARG A 132 3.73 26.74 13.68
CA ARG A 132 4.43 27.90 13.08
C ARG A 132 4.11 29.21 13.80
N SER A 133 2.84 29.42 14.16
CA SER A 133 2.40 30.62 14.87
C SER A 133 2.72 30.61 16.38
N ASN A 134 3.34 29.54 16.89
CA ASN A 134 3.55 29.28 18.33
C ASN A 134 2.26 29.22 19.17
N GLU A 135 1.08 29.00 18.56
CA GLU A 135 -0.15 28.67 19.29
C GLU A 135 -0.03 27.30 19.97
N TYR A 136 0.59 26.32 19.28
CA TYR A 136 0.84 24.98 19.79
C TYR A 136 2.30 24.77 20.16
N GLN A 137 2.52 24.19 21.33
CA GLN A 137 3.83 23.79 21.82
C GLN A 137 3.70 22.48 22.60
N ILE A 138 4.62 21.55 22.33
CA ILE A 138 4.75 20.29 23.07
C ILE A 138 6.20 20.19 23.51
N GLU A 139 6.43 19.95 24.80
CA GLU A 139 7.78 19.75 25.33
C GLU A 139 8.47 18.59 24.61
N ASN A 140 9.75 18.77 24.24
CA ASN A 140 10.55 17.84 23.47
C ASN A 140 10.07 17.56 22.03
N LEU A 141 9.09 18.29 21.49
CA LEU A 141 8.72 18.18 20.08
C LEU A 141 9.28 19.35 19.28
N HIS A 142 10.01 19.04 18.22
CA HIS A 142 10.61 19.98 17.30
C HIS A 142 10.12 19.68 15.87
N ILE A 143 9.41 20.62 15.28
CA ILE A 143 8.97 20.50 13.88
C ILE A 143 10.15 20.90 12.98
N LEU A 144 10.45 20.05 12.00
CA LEU A 144 11.39 20.32 10.93
C LEU A 144 10.58 20.75 9.69
N ASP A 145 10.65 22.02 9.36
CA ASP A 145 10.03 22.61 8.16
C ASP A 145 11.08 23.34 7.31
N GLU A 146 10.64 23.93 6.20
CA GLU A 146 11.49 24.70 5.28
C GLU A 146 12.15 25.93 5.91
N ALA A 147 11.61 26.44 7.01
CA ALA A 147 12.03 27.67 7.68
C ALA A 147 12.88 27.40 8.93
N THR A 148 12.94 26.15 9.40
CA THR A 148 13.57 25.75 10.66
C THR A 148 14.69 24.73 10.46
N THR A 149 15.72 24.82 11.30
CA THR A 149 16.83 23.88 11.32
C THR A 149 17.33 23.70 12.75
N HIS A 150 17.87 22.52 13.04
CA HIS A 150 18.43 22.19 14.36
C HIS A 150 19.84 21.64 14.23
N LEU A 151 20.74 22.06 15.13
CA LEU A 151 22.05 21.46 15.30
C LEU A 151 22.00 20.47 16.46
N LEU A 152 22.44 19.24 16.23
CA LEU A 152 22.68 18.27 17.28
C LEU A 152 24.19 18.06 17.42
N ASP A 153 24.77 18.52 18.52
CA ASP A 153 26.16 18.25 18.87
C ASP A 153 26.27 16.95 19.66
N VAL A 154 26.56 15.85 18.96
CA VAL A 154 26.46 14.49 19.49
C VAL A 154 27.66 13.64 19.09
N GLY A 155 28.28 12.98 20.07
CA GLY A 155 29.35 12.01 19.80
C GLY A 155 30.54 12.53 18.98
N GLY A 156 30.83 13.84 19.05
CA GLY A 156 31.90 14.48 18.28
C GLY A 156 31.53 14.85 16.83
N VAL A 157 30.25 14.79 16.47
CA VAL A 157 29.70 15.26 15.19
C VAL A 157 28.67 16.37 15.47
N SER A 158 28.69 17.43 14.66
CA SER A 158 27.64 18.44 14.63
C SER A 158 26.68 18.12 13.49
N LEU A 159 25.51 17.55 13.80
CA LEU A 159 24.49 17.16 12.83
C LEU A 159 23.50 18.30 12.61
N ARG A 160 23.51 18.89 11.41
CA ARG A 160 22.56 19.91 10.98
C ARG A 160 21.36 19.26 10.31
N LEU A 161 20.18 19.39 10.92
CA LEU A 161 18.93 18.81 10.40
C LEU A 161 18.17 19.83 9.53
N PHE A 162 17.79 19.39 8.33
CA PHE A 162 16.91 20.10 7.41
C PHE A 162 15.61 19.30 7.21
N GLY A 163 14.46 19.97 7.15
CA GLY A 163 13.16 19.32 7.03
C GLY A 163 12.42 19.65 5.74
N LEU A 164 11.81 18.65 5.09
CA LEU A 164 10.81 18.88 4.05
C LEU A 164 9.68 17.84 4.14
N GLY A 165 8.54 18.25 4.69
CA GLY A 165 7.39 17.39 4.87
C GLY A 165 6.48 17.27 3.64
N GLY A 166 5.51 16.37 3.74
CA GLY A 166 4.45 16.20 2.75
C GLY A 166 4.79 15.25 1.61
N ALA A 167 3.76 14.87 0.85
CA ALA A 167 3.94 14.12 -0.39
C ALA A 167 4.45 15.01 -1.54
N VAL A 168 5.28 14.47 -2.41
CA VAL A 168 5.65 15.15 -3.67
C VAL A 168 4.60 14.83 -4.72
N VAL A 169 3.77 15.80 -5.08
CA VAL A 169 2.68 15.65 -6.06
C VAL A 169 2.83 16.69 -7.15
N GLN A 170 3.25 16.28 -8.34
CA GLN A 170 3.69 17.20 -9.41
C GLN A 170 2.68 18.30 -9.75
N HIS A 171 1.41 17.96 -9.90
CA HIS A 171 0.36 18.93 -10.25
C HIS A 171 -0.07 19.83 -9.09
N LYS A 172 0.49 19.63 -7.88
CA LYS A 172 0.23 20.44 -6.69
C LYS A 172 1.45 21.24 -6.22
N LEU A 173 2.59 21.15 -6.92
CA LEU A 173 3.82 21.85 -6.54
C LEU A 173 3.68 23.38 -6.47
N PHE A 174 2.69 23.95 -7.16
CA PHE A 174 2.42 25.39 -7.22
C PHE A 174 1.09 25.78 -6.58
N ASP A 175 0.51 24.90 -5.77
CA ASP A 175 -0.77 25.10 -5.10
C ASP A 175 -0.58 24.91 -3.59
N ASN A 176 -0.88 25.92 -2.79
CA ASN A 176 -0.74 25.84 -1.33
C ASN A 176 -2.00 25.26 -0.64
N GLY A 177 -3.08 25.07 -1.40
CA GLY A 177 -4.34 24.55 -0.90
C GLY A 177 -4.96 25.46 0.17
N GLU A 178 -5.12 24.91 1.37
CA GLU A 178 -5.66 25.57 2.56
C GLU A 178 -4.54 26.11 3.48
N GLY A 179 -3.27 25.95 3.13
CA GLY A 179 -2.14 26.52 3.86
C GLY A 179 -2.08 28.05 3.75
N ALA A 180 -1.60 28.72 4.80
CA ALA A 180 -1.57 30.18 4.88
C ALA A 180 -0.29 30.78 4.28
N GLU A 181 0.85 30.10 4.47
CA GLU A 181 2.16 30.54 3.98
C GLU A 181 2.75 29.50 3.01
N THR A 182 3.92 28.94 3.33
CA THR A 182 4.65 28.02 2.46
C THR A 182 4.25 26.56 2.65
N ILE A 183 3.81 26.15 3.85
CA ILE A 183 3.24 24.81 4.04
C ILE A 183 1.94 24.64 3.26
N ALA A 184 1.78 23.47 2.65
CA ALA A 184 0.61 23.18 1.85
C ALA A 184 -0.11 21.91 2.28
N GLY A 185 -1.43 22.00 2.21
CA GLY A 185 -2.30 20.89 2.50
C GLY A 185 -3.75 21.26 2.32
N GLY A 186 -4.63 20.28 2.46
CA GLY A 186 -6.06 20.47 2.38
C GLY A 186 -6.77 19.12 2.37
N MET A 187 -8.00 19.10 2.87
CA MET A 187 -8.80 17.88 2.97
C MET A 187 -8.11 16.72 3.71
N GLY A 188 -7.21 16.98 4.65
CA GLY A 188 -6.44 15.97 5.39
C GLY A 188 -5.26 15.34 4.65
N VAL A 189 -4.77 16.03 3.62
CA VAL A 189 -3.57 15.64 2.87
C VAL A 189 -2.60 16.81 2.84
N MET A 190 -1.32 16.56 3.05
CA MET A 190 -0.26 17.57 2.94
C MET A 190 0.72 17.20 1.83
N TRP A 191 1.24 18.22 1.14
CA TRP A 191 2.17 18.04 0.04
C TRP A 191 3.25 19.12 0.04
N THR A 192 4.36 18.80 -0.61
CA THR A 192 5.49 19.72 -0.78
C THR A 192 5.19 20.73 -1.90
N THR A 193 5.57 22.00 -1.72
CA THR A 193 5.49 23.03 -2.77
C THR A 193 6.85 23.54 -3.23
N THR A 194 6.86 24.19 -4.39
CA THR A 194 8.02 24.89 -4.95
C THR A 194 8.50 26.01 -4.02
N LEU A 195 7.59 26.70 -3.32
CA LEU A 195 7.97 27.75 -2.36
C LEU A 195 8.74 27.16 -1.18
N GLN A 196 8.32 26.02 -0.63
CA GLN A 196 9.05 25.34 0.45
C GLN A 196 10.44 24.90 0.04
N ILE A 197 10.57 24.37 -1.19
CA ILE A 197 11.89 24.01 -1.75
C ILE A 197 12.79 25.25 -1.82
N GLY A 198 12.24 26.38 -2.27
CA GLY A 198 12.96 27.65 -2.37
C GLY A 198 13.42 28.20 -1.03
N GLU A 199 12.54 28.16 -0.02
CA GLU A 199 12.80 28.61 1.35
C GLU A 199 13.85 27.74 2.03
N LEU A 200 13.75 26.41 1.87
CA LEU A 200 14.74 25.49 2.41
C LEU A 200 16.14 25.70 1.82
N VAL A 201 16.24 26.04 0.52
CA VAL A 201 17.51 26.41 -0.12
C VAL A 201 18.08 27.70 0.49
N GLU A 202 17.23 28.70 0.75
CA GLU A 202 17.65 29.95 1.38
C GLU A 202 18.17 29.72 2.81
N LEU A 203 17.42 28.95 3.61
CA LEU A 203 17.82 28.54 4.95
C LEU A 203 19.17 27.81 4.94
N ALA A 204 19.28 26.79 4.09
CA ALA A 204 20.45 25.94 3.98
C ALA A 204 21.72 26.68 3.57
N ASN A 205 21.60 27.72 2.75
CA ASN A 205 22.72 28.60 2.37
C ASN A 205 23.09 29.55 3.51
N THR A 206 22.09 30.06 4.25
CA THR A 206 22.29 31.00 5.35
C THR A 206 23.05 30.37 6.52
N VAL A 207 22.83 29.08 6.77
CA VAL A 207 23.43 28.33 7.88
C VAL A 207 24.59 27.42 7.46
N TYR A 208 25.20 27.67 6.29
CA TYR A 208 26.26 26.81 5.79
C TYR A 208 27.53 26.89 6.65
N ASP A 209 27.92 25.74 7.22
CA ASP A 209 29.20 25.52 7.89
C ASP A 209 29.81 24.20 7.36
N PRO A 210 31.02 24.22 6.78
CA PRO A 210 31.66 23.01 6.23
C PRO A 210 32.15 22.02 7.29
N THR A 211 32.12 22.37 8.58
CA THR A 211 32.45 21.46 9.68
C THR A 211 31.26 20.63 10.17
N GLU A 212 30.05 21.02 9.76
CA GLU A 212 28.81 20.33 10.12
C GLU A 212 28.47 19.24 9.11
N THR A 213 27.89 18.15 9.61
CA THR A 213 27.30 17.10 8.77
C THR A 213 25.82 17.42 8.54
N ARG A 214 25.42 17.51 7.27
CA ARG A 214 24.11 18.00 6.83
C ARG A 214 23.19 16.83 6.52
N VAL A 215 22.07 16.76 7.25
CA VAL A 215 21.09 15.68 7.16
C VAL A 215 19.77 16.22 6.63
N LEU A 216 19.31 15.70 5.50
CA LEU A 216 17.98 16.04 4.98
C LEU A 216 16.96 15.00 5.42
N VAL A 217 15.98 15.45 6.21
CA VAL A 217 14.84 14.66 6.66
C VAL A 217 13.65 15.01 5.78
N THR A 218 13.11 14.02 5.05
CA THR A 218 11.95 14.22 4.17
C THR A 218 10.88 13.17 4.42
N HIS A 219 9.63 13.46 4.11
CA HIS A 219 8.63 12.39 4.08
C HIS A 219 8.80 11.52 2.83
N ALA A 220 8.76 12.12 1.64
CA ALA A 220 9.01 11.39 0.39
C ALA A 220 10.51 11.08 0.21
N SER A 221 10.83 9.93 -0.39
CA SER A 221 12.21 9.50 -0.55
C SER A 221 12.88 10.09 -1.82
N PRO A 222 14.12 10.61 -1.69
CA PRO A 222 14.99 10.96 -2.83
C PRO A 222 15.31 9.79 -3.75
N GLY A 223 15.04 8.53 -3.38
CA GLY A 223 15.19 7.37 -4.26
C GLY A 223 14.02 7.14 -5.19
N ARG A 224 12.89 7.78 -4.90
CA ARG A 224 11.66 7.75 -5.70
C ARG A 224 11.48 9.07 -6.45
N GLU A 225 11.76 10.18 -5.77
CA GLU A 225 11.53 11.53 -6.27
C GLU A 225 12.84 12.14 -6.76
N GLY A 226 12.99 12.30 -8.08
CA GLY A 226 14.17 12.93 -8.66
C GLY A 226 14.36 14.37 -8.19
N LEU A 227 13.27 15.11 -7.99
CA LEU A 227 13.29 16.48 -7.47
C LEU A 227 13.98 16.57 -6.10
N LEU A 228 13.72 15.61 -5.21
CA LEU A 228 14.35 15.57 -3.90
C LEU A 228 15.83 15.14 -3.96
N ALA A 229 16.20 14.33 -4.95
CA ALA A 229 17.62 14.05 -5.21
C ALA A 229 18.36 15.30 -5.71
N GLN A 230 17.74 16.10 -6.58
CA GLN A 230 18.30 17.39 -7.01
C GLN A 230 18.40 18.39 -5.85
N LEU A 231 17.40 18.38 -4.97
CA LEU A 231 17.43 19.19 -3.74
C LEU A 231 18.60 18.77 -2.86
N ALA A 232 18.76 17.47 -2.57
CA ALA A 232 19.87 16.93 -1.78
C ALA A 232 21.24 17.38 -2.32
N LEU A 233 21.45 17.30 -3.65
CA LEU A 233 22.66 17.81 -4.30
C LEU A 233 22.84 19.33 -4.12
N THR A 234 21.75 20.10 -4.21
CA THR A 234 21.78 21.56 -4.08
C THR A 234 22.09 21.99 -2.65
N LEU A 235 21.52 21.31 -1.66
CA LEU A 235 21.73 21.58 -0.24
C LEU A 235 23.08 21.06 0.29
N GLN A 236 23.82 20.30 -0.54
CA GLN A 236 25.08 19.63 -0.18
C GLN A 236 24.92 18.76 1.06
N VAL A 237 23.89 17.90 1.06
CA VAL A 237 23.61 17.01 2.21
C VAL A 237 24.54 15.81 2.17
N ASP A 238 24.98 15.35 3.35
CA ASP A 238 25.85 14.18 3.49
C ASP A 238 25.04 12.88 3.46
N PHE A 239 23.83 12.90 4.04
CA PHE A 239 22.89 11.79 3.92
C PHE A 239 21.45 12.23 4.13
N THR A 240 20.52 11.39 3.69
CA THR A 240 19.08 11.63 3.81
C THR A 240 18.39 10.57 4.66
N ILE A 241 17.32 10.96 5.35
CA ILE A 241 16.45 10.06 6.10
C ILE A 241 15.01 10.32 5.67
N SER A 242 14.36 9.31 5.10
CA SER A 242 13.02 9.46 4.52
C SER A 242 12.07 8.34 4.90
N ALA A 243 10.76 8.60 4.83
CA ALA A 243 9.77 7.54 4.96
C ALA A 243 9.75 6.65 3.70
N GLY A 244 9.45 5.37 3.91
CA GLY A 244 9.23 4.39 2.85
C GLY A 244 7.79 3.91 2.85
N LEU A 245 7.02 4.28 1.83
CA LEU A 245 5.61 3.89 1.72
C LEU A 245 5.46 2.36 1.70
N HIS A 246 4.97 1.79 2.81
CA HIS A 246 4.75 0.36 3.01
C HIS A 246 6.01 -0.51 2.92
N PHE A 247 7.17 0.04 3.28
CA PHE A 247 8.38 -0.76 3.32
C PHE A 247 8.35 -1.69 4.52
N ARG A 248 8.71 -2.96 4.28
CA ARG A 248 8.89 -3.95 5.35
C ARG A 248 10.33 -4.04 5.85
N TYR A 249 11.24 -3.40 5.13
CA TYR A 249 12.67 -3.38 5.39
C TYR A 249 13.16 -1.95 5.29
N ASN A 250 14.09 -1.60 6.19
CA ASN A 250 14.93 -0.43 5.98
C ASN A 250 15.72 -0.60 4.69
N ILE A 251 15.92 0.50 3.99
CA ILE A 251 16.80 0.56 2.83
C ILE A 251 17.91 1.56 3.15
N ALA A 252 19.17 1.13 2.99
CA ALA A 252 20.33 2.01 2.91
C ALA A 252 20.95 1.84 1.53
N TYR A 253 21.12 2.95 0.81
CA TYR A 253 21.74 2.94 -0.50
C TYR A 253 22.40 4.27 -0.82
N ASN A 254 23.32 4.27 -1.77
CA ASN A 254 23.77 5.46 -2.48
C ASN A 254 23.61 5.21 -3.98
N GLU A 255 23.69 6.26 -4.79
CA GLU A 255 23.48 6.12 -6.24
C GLU A 255 24.60 5.30 -6.89
N PHE A 256 25.83 5.38 -6.42
CA PHE A 256 26.94 4.54 -6.90
C PHE A 256 26.69 3.03 -6.75
N ALA A 257 26.05 2.59 -5.66
CA ALA A 257 25.75 1.18 -5.45
C ALA A 257 24.54 0.68 -6.26
N CYS A 258 23.66 1.59 -6.68
CA CYS A 258 22.42 1.26 -7.39
C CYS A 258 22.49 1.50 -8.90
N GLN A 259 23.35 2.41 -9.36
CA GLN A 259 23.47 2.80 -10.75
C GLN A 259 24.79 2.28 -11.34
N PRO A 260 24.84 1.96 -12.65
CA PRO A 260 26.08 1.57 -13.33
C PRO A 260 27.15 2.67 -13.31
N ASP A 261 26.74 3.93 -13.46
CA ASP A 261 27.59 5.12 -13.52
C ASP A 261 26.78 6.40 -13.23
N ILE A 262 27.47 7.55 -13.21
CA ILE A 262 26.88 8.86 -12.92
C ILE A 262 25.92 9.34 -14.03
N ASP A 263 26.09 8.89 -15.28
CA ASP A 263 25.22 9.30 -16.38
C ASP A 263 23.82 8.68 -16.25
N HIS A 264 23.70 7.47 -15.69
CA HIS A 264 22.39 6.88 -15.36
C HIS A 264 21.65 7.65 -14.25
N PHE A 265 22.39 8.10 -13.23
CA PHE A 265 21.83 8.98 -12.21
C PHE A 265 21.39 10.32 -12.83
N ARG A 266 22.22 10.90 -13.69
CA ARG A 266 21.93 12.13 -14.45
C ARG A 266 20.67 12.01 -15.30
N ASP A 267 20.50 10.92 -16.06
CA ASP A 267 19.31 10.69 -16.91
C ASP A 267 18.01 10.67 -16.10
N ARG A 268 18.05 10.08 -14.90
CA ARG A 268 16.93 10.10 -13.97
C ARG A 268 16.60 11.52 -13.51
N LEU A 269 17.60 12.36 -13.24
CA LEU A 269 17.38 13.76 -12.86
C LEU A 269 16.85 14.60 -14.04
N ILE A 270 17.31 14.33 -15.26
CA ILE A 270 16.79 14.97 -16.49
C ILE A 270 15.30 14.63 -16.68
N GLN A 271 14.90 13.38 -16.48
CA GLN A 271 13.47 13.00 -16.54
C GLN A 271 12.63 13.75 -15.51
N SER A 272 13.14 13.89 -14.28
CA SER A 272 12.49 14.66 -13.22
C SER A 272 12.36 16.14 -13.59
N GLN A 273 13.43 16.76 -14.10
CA GLN A 273 13.43 18.13 -14.59
C GLN A 273 12.37 18.33 -15.68
N GLN A 274 12.32 17.45 -16.68
CA GLN A 274 11.35 17.54 -17.78
C GLN A 274 9.91 17.50 -17.26
N GLN A 275 9.60 16.60 -16.32
CA GLN A 275 8.27 16.50 -15.74
C GLN A 275 7.89 17.77 -14.96
N PHE A 276 8.81 18.31 -14.16
CA PHE A 276 8.60 19.58 -13.47
C PHE A 276 8.33 20.72 -14.46
N MET A 277 9.19 20.85 -15.48
CA MET A 277 9.10 21.94 -16.45
C MET A 277 7.82 21.88 -17.28
N GLN A 278 7.30 20.70 -17.59
CA GLN A 278 5.99 20.57 -18.27
C GLN A 278 4.85 21.21 -17.46
N VAL A 279 4.83 21.01 -16.14
CA VAL A 279 3.85 21.65 -15.26
C VAL A 279 4.13 23.14 -15.17
N TRP A 280 5.39 23.53 -14.94
CA TRP A 280 5.80 24.93 -14.81
C TRP A 280 5.40 25.77 -16.01
N GLU A 281 5.73 25.36 -17.23
CA GLU A 281 5.40 26.12 -18.45
C GLU A 281 3.89 26.30 -18.65
N THR A 282 3.07 25.42 -18.07
CA THR A 282 1.60 25.52 -18.15
C THR A 282 1.03 26.56 -17.18
N VAL A 283 1.66 26.73 -16.01
CA VAL A 283 1.14 27.57 -14.91
C VAL A 283 1.96 28.82 -14.66
N LYS A 284 3.10 28.98 -15.33
CA LYS A 284 4.11 30.02 -15.08
C LYS A 284 3.51 31.43 -14.98
N GLU A 285 2.77 31.87 -15.99
CA GLU A 285 2.22 33.25 -16.01
C GLU A 285 1.29 33.49 -14.81
N GLN A 286 0.44 32.51 -14.47
CA GLN A 286 -0.49 32.60 -13.34
C GLN A 286 0.25 32.62 -12.00
N VAL A 287 1.31 31.82 -11.89
CA VAL A 287 2.13 31.76 -10.67
C VAL A 287 2.92 33.04 -10.50
N GLU A 288 3.61 33.52 -11.53
CA GLU A 288 4.40 34.76 -11.48
C GLU A 288 3.54 36.01 -11.18
N GLU A 289 2.26 36.02 -11.59
CA GLU A 289 1.32 37.10 -11.25
C GLU A 289 0.77 37.03 -9.81
N SER A 290 0.78 35.84 -9.19
CA SER A 290 0.16 35.60 -7.87
C SER A 290 1.14 35.63 -6.69
N VAL A 291 2.44 35.61 -6.97
CA VAL A 291 3.49 35.67 -5.94
C VAL A 291 3.98 37.09 -5.68
N ASP A 292 4.40 37.34 -4.43
CA ASP A 292 5.13 38.56 -4.09
C ASP A 292 6.63 38.50 -4.45
N GLU A 293 7.36 39.60 -4.23
CA GLU A 293 8.79 39.69 -4.55
C GLU A 293 9.64 38.65 -3.79
N HIS A 294 9.31 38.36 -2.53
CA HIS A 294 10.06 37.37 -1.74
C HIS A 294 9.77 35.96 -2.24
N GLN A 295 8.50 35.62 -2.40
CA GLN A 295 8.06 34.35 -2.99
C GLN A 295 8.63 34.13 -4.39
N TYR A 296 8.77 35.19 -5.19
CA TYR A 296 9.44 35.12 -6.49
C TYR A 296 10.91 34.71 -6.37
N GLN A 297 11.64 35.20 -5.36
CA GLN A 297 13.01 34.72 -5.09
C GLN A 297 13.02 33.25 -4.66
N LEU A 298 12.06 32.81 -3.85
CA LEU A 298 11.91 31.40 -3.47
C LEU A 298 11.66 30.51 -4.71
N LEU A 299 10.76 30.92 -5.60
CA LEU A 299 10.54 30.22 -6.88
C LEU A 299 11.83 30.12 -7.70
N ARG A 300 12.61 31.19 -7.77
CA ARG A 300 13.91 31.16 -8.48
C ARG A 300 14.90 30.20 -7.83
N ASN A 301 14.93 30.11 -6.51
CA ASN A 301 15.78 29.14 -5.80
C ASN A 301 15.33 27.71 -6.09
N ALA A 302 14.04 27.43 -6.11
CA ALA A 302 13.51 26.12 -6.48
C ALA A 302 13.79 25.77 -7.96
N LEU A 303 13.71 26.75 -8.88
CA LEU A 303 14.11 26.53 -10.27
C LEU A 303 15.62 26.21 -10.39
N LYS A 304 16.49 26.76 -9.54
CA LYS A 304 17.90 26.34 -9.49
C LYS A 304 18.04 24.87 -9.09
N VAL A 305 17.24 24.41 -8.13
CA VAL A 305 17.19 22.99 -7.73
C VAL A 305 16.77 22.11 -8.90
N VAL A 306 15.66 22.45 -9.57
CA VAL A 306 15.14 21.70 -10.73
C VAL A 306 16.16 21.65 -11.87
N ASN A 307 16.95 22.70 -12.05
CA ASN A 307 18.00 22.77 -13.06
C ASN A 307 19.35 22.20 -12.59
N ARG A 308 19.44 21.70 -11.34
CA ARG A 308 20.65 21.07 -10.83
C ARG A 308 20.77 19.65 -11.41
N ILE A 309 21.56 19.56 -12.47
CA ILE A 309 21.90 18.30 -13.14
C ILE A 309 23.43 18.12 -13.04
N PRO A 310 23.94 16.97 -12.59
CA PRO A 310 25.37 16.67 -12.62
C PRO A 310 25.92 16.72 -14.06
N PRO A 311 27.18 17.17 -14.26
CA PRO A 311 27.82 17.11 -15.56
C PRO A 311 27.96 15.66 -16.03
N SER A 312 27.96 15.45 -17.35
CA SER A 312 28.18 14.11 -17.90
C SER A 312 29.61 13.63 -17.64
N SER A 313 29.84 12.31 -17.62
CA SER A 313 31.17 11.73 -17.48
C SER A 313 32.17 12.25 -18.53
N VAL A 314 31.69 12.55 -19.74
CA VAL A 314 32.47 13.04 -20.89
C VAL A 314 32.72 14.54 -20.88
N GLU A 315 32.00 15.32 -20.07
CA GLU A 315 32.13 16.78 -20.01
C GLU A 315 33.33 17.17 -19.13
N THR A 316 34.12 18.16 -19.57
CA THR A 316 35.37 18.63 -18.92
C THR A 316 35.35 20.09 -18.49
N GLU A 317 34.27 20.83 -18.76
CA GLU A 317 34.26 22.29 -18.62
C GLU A 317 34.03 22.79 -17.17
N ASP A 318 33.78 21.90 -16.21
CA ASP A 318 33.40 22.30 -14.84
C ASP A 318 33.94 21.33 -13.76
N VAL A 319 35.27 21.34 -13.58
CA VAL A 319 36.01 20.34 -12.77
C VAL A 319 35.57 20.30 -11.31
N ASP A 320 35.40 21.45 -10.66
CA ASP A 320 35.04 21.52 -9.23
C ASP A 320 33.64 20.96 -8.96
N ASN A 321 32.67 21.29 -9.81
CA ASN A 321 31.31 20.75 -9.73
C ASN A 321 31.28 19.24 -10.01
N LYS A 322 32.11 18.79 -10.96
CA LYS A 322 32.26 17.37 -11.30
C LYS A 322 32.81 16.56 -10.12
N GLU A 323 33.86 17.03 -9.46
CA GLU A 323 34.43 16.34 -8.29
C GLU A 323 33.42 16.28 -7.14
N ARG A 324 32.73 17.40 -6.85
CA ARG A 324 31.69 17.43 -5.82
C ARG A 324 30.54 16.44 -6.13
N ASP A 325 30.08 16.41 -7.38
CA ASP A 325 28.99 15.51 -7.77
C ASP A 325 29.42 14.04 -7.78
N GLU A 326 30.65 13.75 -8.17
CA GLU A 326 31.22 12.41 -8.03
C GLU A 326 31.31 11.97 -6.57
N LEU A 327 31.68 12.88 -5.66
CA LEU A 327 31.70 12.61 -4.22
C LEU A 327 30.29 12.35 -3.70
N ALA A 328 29.31 13.20 -4.04
CA ALA A 328 27.92 12.99 -3.65
C ALA A 328 27.37 11.67 -4.20
N PHE A 329 27.62 11.37 -5.49
CA PHE A 329 27.22 10.11 -6.12
C PHE A 329 27.75 8.87 -5.38
N LYS A 330 28.99 8.93 -4.89
CA LYS A 330 29.67 7.83 -4.18
C LYS A 330 29.36 7.78 -2.68
N ASN A 331 29.10 8.91 -2.03
CA ASN A 331 29.11 9.02 -0.57
C ASN A 331 27.80 9.50 0.05
N MET A 332 26.87 10.07 -0.73
CA MET A 332 25.58 10.51 -0.19
C MET A 332 24.67 9.30 0.03
N TRP A 333 24.58 8.86 1.28
CA TRP A 333 23.72 7.75 1.68
C TRP A 333 22.28 8.20 1.86
N ASN A 334 21.35 7.34 1.49
CA ASN A 334 19.91 7.56 1.62
C ASN A 334 19.32 6.43 2.44
N PHE A 335 18.64 6.78 3.53
CA PHE A 335 17.98 5.85 4.44
C PHE A 335 16.47 5.96 4.28
N ASN A 336 15.83 4.91 3.78
CA ASN A 336 14.37 4.84 3.72
C ASN A 336 13.85 3.93 4.82
N LEU A 337 13.01 4.49 5.69
CA LEU A 337 12.50 3.85 6.89
C LEU A 337 11.18 3.11 6.61
N PRO A 338 10.95 1.93 7.19
CA PRO A 338 9.63 1.34 7.26
C PRO A 338 8.77 2.08 8.31
N ASP A 339 7.47 1.81 8.33
CA ASP A 339 6.60 2.26 9.41
C ASP A 339 7.14 1.79 10.78
N ALA A 340 6.91 2.57 11.85
CA ALA A 340 7.37 2.28 13.21
C ALA A 340 7.01 0.88 13.71
N ALA A 341 5.87 0.34 13.26
CA ALA A 341 5.41 -1.00 13.60
C ALA A 341 6.24 -2.12 12.95
N PHE A 342 6.97 -1.83 11.88
CA PHE A 342 7.72 -2.81 11.08
C PHE A 342 9.23 -2.68 11.19
N GLY A 343 9.78 -1.60 11.72
CA GLY A 343 11.22 -1.49 11.89
C GLY A 343 11.71 -0.16 12.40
N SER A 344 13.02 -0.06 12.55
CA SER A 344 13.72 1.12 13.03
C SER A 344 15.14 1.18 12.44
N LEU A 345 15.68 2.39 12.39
CA LEU A 345 17.10 2.67 12.18
C LEU A 345 17.61 3.34 13.46
N VAL A 346 18.76 2.92 13.98
CA VAL A 346 19.46 3.64 15.03
C VAL A 346 20.80 4.11 14.49
N LEU A 347 21.04 5.41 14.58
CA LEU A 347 22.35 6.01 14.33
C LEU A 347 23.10 6.08 15.66
N SER A 348 24.21 5.37 15.76
CA SER A 348 25.09 5.39 16.91
C SER A 348 26.30 6.26 16.60
N ILE A 349 26.47 7.33 17.37
CA ILE A 349 27.43 8.39 17.07
C ILE A 349 28.46 8.49 18.19
N ASN A 350 29.72 8.25 17.83
CA ASN A 350 30.84 8.34 18.77
C ASN A 350 32.13 8.68 18.04
N GLN A 351 32.97 9.52 18.66
CA GLN A 351 34.28 9.92 18.16
C GLN A 351 34.25 10.35 16.67
N GLY A 352 33.21 11.07 16.26
CA GLY A 352 33.06 11.55 14.88
C GLY A 352 32.51 10.51 13.89
N ILE A 353 32.21 9.28 14.34
CA ILE A 353 31.71 8.20 13.49
C ILE A 353 30.21 8.07 13.64
N VAL A 354 29.48 8.08 12.53
CA VAL A 354 28.04 7.77 12.47
C VAL A 354 27.87 6.33 11.97
N ALA A 355 27.59 5.40 12.89
CA ALA A 355 27.27 4.00 12.57
C ALA A 355 25.76 3.80 12.50
N SER A 356 25.29 2.85 11.67
CA SER A 356 23.87 2.51 11.55
C SER A 356 23.56 1.08 11.99
N GLU A 357 22.51 0.92 12.81
CA GLU A 357 21.91 -0.36 13.19
C GLU A 357 20.47 -0.40 12.64
N MET A 358 20.14 -1.39 11.82
CA MET A 358 18.80 -1.50 11.23
C MET A 358 18.07 -2.74 11.73
N LYS A 359 16.81 -2.56 12.12
CA LYS A 359 15.91 -3.65 12.51
C LYS A 359 14.66 -3.60 11.64
N SER A 360 14.25 -4.75 11.13
CA SER A 360 13.05 -4.87 10.30
C SER A 360 12.31 -6.17 10.62
N TYR A 361 10.98 -6.11 10.61
CA TYR A 361 10.08 -7.21 10.95
C TYR A 361 10.25 -8.40 9.99
N GLY A 362 10.55 -8.09 8.73
CA GLY A 362 10.88 -9.07 7.71
C GLY A 362 9.68 -9.75 7.05
N LEU A 363 9.96 -10.81 6.28
CA LEU A 363 8.97 -11.57 5.53
C LEU A 363 8.59 -12.86 6.26
N ASN A 364 7.28 -13.11 6.37
CA ASN A 364 6.77 -14.36 6.90
C ASN A 364 6.64 -15.40 5.79
N PHE A 365 7.49 -16.43 5.79
CA PHE A 365 7.44 -17.55 4.84
C PHE A 365 6.71 -18.80 5.36
N SER A 366 6.16 -18.75 6.59
CA SER A 366 5.54 -19.92 7.23
C SER A 366 4.30 -20.45 6.47
N PHE A 367 3.62 -19.58 5.71
CA PHE A 367 2.48 -19.96 4.85
C PHE A 367 2.82 -21.06 3.83
N ARG A 368 4.07 -21.15 3.37
CA ARG A 368 4.52 -22.19 2.43
C ARG A 368 4.40 -23.58 3.04
N ARG A 369 4.67 -23.70 4.35
CA ARG A 369 4.51 -24.96 5.09
C ARG A 369 3.03 -25.32 5.28
N ASN A 370 2.19 -24.31 5.55
CA ASN A 370 0.75 -24.53 5.73
C ASN A 370 0.06 -24.97 4.43
N GLN A 371 0.48 -24.44 3.27
CA GLN A 371 -0.03 -24.91 1.98
C GLN A 371 0.36 -26.37 1.69
N GLN A 372 1.59 -26.78 2.01
CA GLN A 372 2.00 -28.19 1.88
C GLN A 372 1.17 -29.11 2.80
N LEU A 373 0.92 -28.69 4.05
CA LEU A 373 0.08 -29.45 4.97
C LEU A 373 -1.37 -29.55 4.47
N GLN A 374 -1.94 -28.47 3.93
CA GLN A 374 -3.28 -28.50 3.32
C GLN A 374 -3.34 -29.42 2.08
N GLN A 375 -2.31 -29.41 1.23
CA GLN A 375 -2.25 -30.31 0.08
C GLN A 375 -2.12 -31.78 0.51
N GLN A 376 -1.33 -32.07 1.54
CA GLN A 376 -1.24 -33.44 2.10
C GLN A 376 -2.57 -33.89 2.72
N GLN A 377 -3.28 -33.01 3.44
CA GLN A 377 -4.60 -33.34 3.98
C GLN A 377 -5.64 -33.59 2.87
N GLN A 378 -5.63 -32.81 1.79
CA GLN A 378 -6.50 -33.05 0.64
C GLN A 378 -6.19 -34.37 -0.08
N GLN A 379 -4.91 -34.73 -0.23
CA GLN A 379 -4.53 -36.03 -0.82
C GLN A 379 -4.94 -37.21 0.06
N GLN A 380 -4.80 -37.11 1.39
CA GLN A 380 -5.27 -38.16 2.30
C GLN A 380 -6.80 -38.32 2.27
N GLN A 381 -7.56 -37.21 2.20
CA GLN A 381 -9.02 -37.29 2.06
C GLN A 381 -9.46 -37.92 0.73
N GLN A 382 -8.76 -37.62 -0.38
CA GLN A 382 -9.05 -38.25 -1.68
C GLN A 382 -8.74 -39.76 -1.66
N GLN A 383 -7.65 -40.19 -1.03
CA GLN A 383 -7.33 -41.63 -0.91
C GLN A 383 -8.36 -42.38 -0.07
N GLN A 384 -8.85 -41.79 1.03
CA GLN A 384 -9.91 -42.41 1.84
C GLN A 384 -11.24 -42.54 1.07
N GLN A 385 -11.63 -41.51 0.29
CA GLN A 385 -12.83 -41.60 -0.55
C GLN A 385 -12.73 -42.69 -1.64
N GLN A 386 -11.56 -42.84 -2.28
CA GLN A 386 -11.36 -43.91 -3.27
C GLN A 386 -11.44 -45.32 -2.65
N GLN A 387 -10.88 -45.52 -1.45
CA GLN A 387 -11.00 -46.81 -0.75
C GLN A 387 -12.44 -47.16 -0.37
N GLN A 388 -13.22 -46.17 0.11
CA GLN A 388 -14.65 -46.39 0.40
C GLN A 388 -15.47 -46.74 -0.85
N GLN A 389 -15.21 -46.09 -1.99
CA GLN A 389 -15.88 -46.43 -3.25
C GLN A 389 -15.54 -47.85 -3.74
N GLN A 390 -14.28 -48.28 -3.62
CA GLN A 390 -13.90 -49.66 -3.98
C GLN A 390 -14.56 -50.71 -3.09
N GLN A 391 -14.66 -50.47 -1.77
CA GLN A 391 -15.37 -51.38 -0.87
C GLN A 391 -16.87 -51.46 -1.18
N GLN A 392 -17.52 -50.33 -1.51
CA GLN A 392 -18.93 -50.34 -1.92
C GLN A 392 -19.14 -51.10 -3.24
N GLN A 393 -18.25 -50.96 -4.23
CA GLN A 393 -18.34 -51.73 -5.48
C GLN A 393 -18.14 -53.24 -5.26
N GLN A 394 -17.21 -53.65 -4.38
CA GLN A 394 -17.03 -55.06 -4.05
C GLN A 394 -18.25 -55.65 -3.32
N GLN A 395 -18.87 -54.90 -2.39
CA GLN A 395 -20.11 -55.33 -1.74
C GLN A 395 -21.28 -55.46 -2.72
N GLN A 396 -21.42 -54.52 -3.67
CA GLN A 396 -22.44 -54.62 -4.72
C GLN A 396 -22.22 -55.81 -5.65
N GLN A 397 -20.97 -56.13 -6.02
CA GLN A 397 -20.66 -57.32 -6.82
C GLN A 397 -20.95 -58.62 -6.06
N GLN A 398 -20.66 -58.69 -4.76
CA GLN A 398 -21.03 -59.85 -3.95
C GLN A 398 -22.56 -60.01 -3.81
N GLN A 399 -23.31 -58.92 -3.62
CA GLN A 399 -24.77 -58.97 -3.62
C GLN A 399 -25.36 -59.38 -4.98
N GLN A 400 -24.78 -58.91 -6.10
CA GLN A 400 -25.22 -59.34 -7.44
C GLN A 400 -24.90 -60.81 -7.71
N GLN A 401 -23.77 -61.35 -7.23
CA GLN A 401 -23.49 -62.78 -7.35
C GLN A 401 -24.42 -63.64 -6.48
N GLN A 402 -24.81 -63.18 -5.30
CA GLN A 402 -25.84 -63.85 -4.48
C GLN A 402 -27.22 -63.79 -5.16
N GLN A 403 -27.61 -62.66 -5.74
CA GLN A 403 -28.88 -62.55 -6.49
C GLN A 403 -28.88 -63.36 -7.80
N GLN A 404 -27.74 -63.55 -8.46
CA GLN A 404 -27.63 -64.41 -9.65
C GLN A 404 -27.71 -65.91 -9.30
N GLN A 405 -27.24 -66.32 -8.11
CA GLN A 405 -27.46 -67.69 -7.62
C GLN A 405 -28.92 -67.93 -7.20
N GLU A 406 -29.64 -66.94 -6.69
CA GLU A 406 -31.09 -67.06 -6.43
C GLU A 406 -31.95 -66.98 -7.71
N SER A 407 -31.51 -66.27 -8.74
CA SER A 407 -32.25 -66.16 -10.01
C SER A 407 -32.00 -67.30 -11.00
N HIS A 408 -31.06 -68.21 -10.74
CA HIS A 408 -30.93 -69.47 -11.49
C HIS A 408 -31.96 -70.55 -11.13
N TYR A 409 -32.85 -70.30 -10.16
CA TYR A 409 -33.95 -71.21 -9.83
C TYR A 409 -35.32 -70.83 -10.41
N ASN A 410 -35.43 -69.73 -11.16
CA ASN A 410 -36.71 -69.35 -11.77
C ASN A 410 -36.49 -68.51 -13.04
N THR A 411 -36.20 -69.19 -14.16
CA THR A 411 -36.30 -68.55 -15.48
C THR A 411 -36.98 -69.48 -16.47
N ASP A 412 -38.31 -69.58 -16.36
CA ASP A 412 -39.13 -70.09 -17.45
C ASP A 412 -40.54 -69.51 -17.37
N THR A 413 -40.68 -68.19 -17.47
CA THR A 413 -41.89 -67.59 -18.05
C THR A 413 -41.75 -66.08 -18.26
N ILE A 414 -42.18 -65.66 -19.46
CA ILE A 414 -42.65 -64.30 -19.77
C ILE A 414 -41.53 -63.27 -20.04
N LYS A 415 -40.96 -63.42 -21.25
CA LYS A 415 -40.62 -62.28 -22.10
C LYS A 415 -41.86 -61.40 -22.30
N LYS A 416 -41.87 -60.22 -21.67
CA LYS A 416 -42.41 -58.94 -22.20
C LYS A 416 -42.62 -57.97 -21.04
N ARG A 417 -41.65 -57.10 -20.80
CA ARG A 417 -41.91 -55.70 -20.38
C ARG A 417 -40.66 -54.85 -20.60
N GLN A 418 -40.66 -54.22 -21.76
CA GLN A 418 -40.14 -52.89 -22.09
C GLN A 418 -38.90 -52.39 -21.33
N SER A 419 -37.78 -52.43 -22.05
CA SER A 419 -36.65 -51.53 -21.90
C SER A 419 -37.08 -50.07 -22.11
N ALA A 420 -37.08 -49.25 -21.06
CA ALA A 420 -37.02 -47.80 -21.21
C ALA A 420 -35.54 -47.39 -21.38
N GLN A 421 -35.05 -47.41 -22.62
CA GLN A 421 -33.77 -46.78 -22.97
C GLN A 421 -33.86 -45.28 -22.65
N ARG A 422 -33.06 -44.79 -21.69
CA ARG A 422 -32.91 -43.35 -21.46
C ARG A 422 -32.14 -42.73 -22.62
N ASN A 423 -32.76 -41.74 -23.28
CA ASN A 423 -32.23 -41.11 -24.48
C ASN A 423 -31.07 -40.14 -24.12
N PRO A 424 -29.88 -40.26 -24.71
CA PRO A 424 -28.72 -39.39 -24.42
C PRO A 424 -28.89 -37.91 -24.80
N PHE A 425 -30.01 -37.53 -25.43
CA PHE A 425 -30.30 -36.17 -25.89
C PHE A 425 -31.26 -35.37 -24.97
N THR A 426 -31.32 -35.69 -23.68
CA THR A 426 -32.16 -35.00 -22.69
C THR A 426 -31.31 -34.12 -21.78
N ALA A 427 -31.63 -32.82 -21.71
CA ALA A 427 -30.99 -31.86 -20.81
C ALA A 427 -31.98 -31.35 -19.75
N TYR A 428 -31.48 -31.05 -18.55
CA TYR A 428 -32.26 -30.56 -17.42
C TYR A 428 -31.91 -29.10 -17.12
N VAL A 429 -32.93 -28.25 -16.99
CA VAL A 429 -32.78 -26.81 -16.72
C VAL A 429 -33.50 -26.48 -15.41
N GLY A 430 -32.78 -25.83 -14.48
CA GLY A 430 -33.33 -25.34 -13.21
C GLY A 430 -33.32 -23.81 -13.14
N GLY A 431 -34.21 -23.22 -12.32
CA GLY A 431 -34.24 -21.78 -12.05
C GLY A 431 -35.36 -21.00 -12.74
N LEU A 432 -36.37 -21.68 -13.32
CA LEU A 432 -37.61 -21.06 -13.79
C LEU A 432 -38.63 -21.12 -12.65
N SER A 433 -39.21 -19.97 -12.29
CA SER A 433 -40.01 -19.80 -11.07
C SER A 433 -41.48 -20.22 -11.19
N ASN A 434 -41.93 -20.69 -12.35
CA ASN A 434 -43.32 -21.06 -12.60
C ASN A 434 -43.52 -22.59 -12.56
N THR A 435 -44.58 -23.04 -11.88
CA THR A 435 -44.96 -24.47 -11.77
C THR A 435 -45.38 -25.10 -13.09
N THR A 436 -45.68 -24.29 -14.11
CA THR A 436 -45.91 -24.71 -15.50
C THR A 436 -45.13 -23.77 -16.41
N VAL A 437 -44.08 -24.28 -17.03
CA VAL A 437 -43.21 -23.56 -17.98
C VAL A 437 -43.71 -23.83 -19.39
N ASN A 438 -43.97 -22.77 -20.17
CA ASN A 438 -44.38 -22.86 -21.57
C ASN A 438 -43.19 -22.59 -22.53
N GLU A 439 -43.42 -22.73 -23.84
CA GLU A 439 -42.38 -22.55 -24.86
C GLU A 439 -41.81 -21.13 -24.92
N GLU A 440 -42.64 -20.11 -24.63
CA GLU A 440 -42.23 -18.71 -24.69
C GLU A 440 -41.30 -18.36 -23.51
N ASP A 441 -41.57 -18.90 -22.32
CA ASP A 441 -40.70 -18.77 -21.13
C ASP A 441 -39.28 -19.31 -21.40
N ILE A 442 -39.17 -20.40 -22.17
CA ILE A 442 -37.89 -21.03 -22.52
C ILE A 442 -37.14 -20.21 -23.57
N ARG A 443 -37.86 -19.69 -24.58
CA ARG A 443 -37.28 -18.80 -25.61
C ARG A 443 -36.77 -17.50 -25.00
N GLU A 444 -37.45 -16.97 -23.99
CA GLU A 444 -36.99 -15.81 -23.24
C GLU A 444 -35.73 -16.14 -22.41
N TYR A 445 -35.71 -17.27 -21.70
CA TYR A 445 -34.58 -17.66 -20.85
C TYR A 445 -33.27 -17.91 -21.63
N PHE A 446 -33.33 -18.49 -22.83
CA PHE A 446 -32.15 -18.78 -23.66
C PHE A 446 -31.90 -17.75 -24.79
N GLY A 447 -32.81 -16.80 -25.00
CA GLY A 447 -32.83 -15.88 -26.12
C GLY A 447 -33.48 -16.48 -27.37
N ARG A 448 -34.40 -15.72 -27.99
CA ARG A 448 -35.28 -16.18 -29.09
C ARG A 448 -34.52 -16.73 -30.30
N GLU A 449 -33.35 -16.17 -30.59
CA GLU A 449 -32.48 -16.55 -31.70
C GLU A 449 -31.91 -17.99 -31.56
N ASN A 450 -31.88 -18.53 -30.35
CA ASN A 450 -31.12 -19.75 -30.00
C ASN A 450 -31.99 -21.01 -29.92
N VAL A 451 -33.30 -20.90 -30.14
CA VAL A 451 -34.26 -22.00 -29.99
C VAL A 451 -35.00 -22.22 -31.32
N ASN A 452 -34.63 -23.28 -32.06
CA ASN A 452 -35.31 -23.66 -33.30
C ASN A 452 -36.32 -24.79 -33.05
N ASN A 453 -37.59 -24.49 -33.36
CA ASN A 453 -38.80 -25.33 -33.45
C ASN A 453 -38.80 -26.73 -32.79
N GLY A 454 -39.74 -26.92 -31.84
CA GLY A 454 -40.34 -28.21 -31.49
C GLY A 454 -40.07 -28.67 -30.06
N ILE A 455 -40.93 -28.29 -29.11
CA ILE A 455 -40.89 -28.77 -27.72
C ILE A 455 -41.99 -29.81 -27.51
N CYS A 456 -41.65 -30.97 -26.93
CA CYS A 456 -42.61 -32.02 -26.60
C CYS A 456 -42.68 -32.20 -25.07
N THR A 457 -43.84 -31.93 -24.48
CA THR A 457 -44.10 -31.97 -23.04
C THR A 457 -44.36 -33.40 -22.56
N ILE A 458 -43.70 -33.86 -21.49
CA ILE A 458 -44.03 -35.13 -20.83
C ILE A 458 -44.59 -34.82 -19.44
N HIS A 459 -45.80 -35.31 -19.14
CA HIS A 459 -46.49 -35.06 -17.87
C HIS A 459 -45.97 -35.95 -16.73
N ASN A 460 -45.66 -35.28 -15.61
CA ASN A 460 -45.58 -35.70 -14.21
C ASN A 460 -45.25 -37.17 -13.85
N PHE A 461 -44.15 -37.35 -13.12
CA PHE A 461 -44.08 -38.33 -12.03
C PHE A 461 -43.88 -37.61 -10.69
N THR A 462 -44.65 -38.05 -9.70
CA THR A 462 -45.01 -37.35 -8.47
C THR A 462 -43.93 -37.31 -7.40
N HIS A 463 -43.80 -36.12 -6.81
CA HIS A 463 -43.48 -35.76 -5.41
C HIS A 463 -42.36 -36.54 -4.68
N THR A 464 -41.22 -35.90 -4.48
CA THR A 464 -40.91 -35.12 -3.25
C THR A 464 -39.58 -34.37 -3.44
N HIS A 465 -39.59 -33.06 -3.14
CA HIS A 465 -38.48 -32.09 -3.19
C HIS A 465 -38.06 -31.52 -4.57
N THR A 466 -38.61 -30.32 -4.84
CA THR A 466 -38.05 -29.19 -5.62
C THR A 466 -37.58 -29.47 -7.06
N ASP A 467 -38.56 -29.41 -7.97
CA ASP A 467 -38.61 -28.77 -9.29
C ASP A 467 -37.44 -28.97 -10.27
N CYS A 468 -37.45 -30.11 -10.97
CA CYS A 468 -36.69 -30.36 -12.20
C CYS A 468 -37.66 -30.67 -13.36
N PHE A 469 -37.61 -29.90 -14.45
CA PHE A 469 -38.44 -30.09 -15.65
C PHE A 469 -37.65 -30.74 -16.80
N PHE A 470 -38.33 -31.53 -17.65
CA PHE A 470 -37.73 -32.37 -18.72
C PHE A 470 -37.97 -31.77 -20.11
N TYR A 471 -36.93 -31.59 -20.94
CA TYR A 471 -37.09 -31.15 -22.34
C TYR A 471 -36.19 -31.89 -23.34
N ARG A 472 -36.69 -32.08 -24.56
CA ARG A 472 -36.01 -32.72 -25.70
C ARG A 472 -35.67 -31.65 -26.74
N LEU A 473 -34.39 -31.49 -27.07
CA LEU A 473 -33.95 -30.59 -28.16
C LEU A 473 -33.72 -31.41 -29.44
N PRO A 474 -34.34 -31.09 -30.59
CA PRO A 474 -34.02 -31.73 -31.86
C PRO A 474 -32.74 -31.14 -32.48
N LEU A 475 -31.75 -32.01 -32.71
CA LEU A 475 -30.73 -31.97 -33.77
C LEU A 475 -30.03 -30.63 -34.07
N LEU A 476 -28.84 -30.42 -33.49
CA LEU A 476 -27.85 -29.43 -33.96
C LEU A 476 -26.66 -30.17 -34.61
N ASN A 477 -26.48 -29.98 -35.92
CA ASN A 477 -25.39 -30.55 -36.74
C ASN A 477 -24.05 -29.78 -36.63
N SER A 478 -23.85 -28.96 -35.58
CA SER A 478 -22.63 -28.17 -35.37
C SER A 478 -22.34 -27.95 -33.88
N PRO A 479 -21.05 -27.88 -33.45
CA PRO A 479 -20.69 -27.72 -32.04
C PRO A 479 -21.13 -26.36 -31.47
N LEU A 480 -21.88 -26.40 -30.37
CA LEU A 480 -22.38 -25.22 -29.64
C LEU A 480 -21.22 -24.47 -28.95
N ILE A 481 -20.98 -23.23 -29.38
CA ILE A 481 -20.16 -22.26 -28.65
C ILE A 481 -21.09 -21.56 -27.64
N LEU A 482 -21.09 -22.00 -26.39
CA LEU A 482 -21.86 -21.37 -25.31
C LEU A 482 -21.02 -20.30 -24.59
N ARG A 483 -21.60 -19.11 -24.37
CA ARG A 483 -20.95 -18.03 -23.61
C ARG A 483 -20.78 -18.44 -22.13
N PRO A 484 -19.67 -18.06 -21.46
CA PRO A 484 -19.32 -18.54 -20.11
C PRO A 484 -20.36 -18.29 -19.00
N SER A 485 -21.24 -17.31 -19.17
CA SER A 485 -22.24 -16.93 -18.17
C SER A 485 -23.37 -17.96 -17.95
N TYR A 486 -23.60 -18.87 -18.91
CA TYR A 486 -24.72 -19.84 -18.86
C TYR A 486 -24.33 -21.22 -18.33
N LEU A 487 -23.03 -21.50 -18.18
CA LEU A 487 -22.51 -22.81 -17.77
C LEU A 487 -22.75 -23.15 -16.29
N LYS A 488 -23.05 -22.17 -15.43
CA LYS A 488 -23.26 -22.39 -13.98
C LYS A 488 -24.60 -23.02 -13.59
N ARG A 489 -25.54 -23.21 -14.54
CA ARG A 489 -26.94 -23.56 -14.22
C ARG A 489 -27.50 -24.80 -14.96
N ILE A 490 -26.63 -25.60 -15.58
CA ILE A 490 -26.99 -26.85 -16.25
C ILE A 490 -26.25 -28.00 -15.55
N VAL A 491 -26.99 -29.02 -15.10
CA VAL A 491 -26.41 -30.25 -14.55
C VAL A 491 -26.37 -31.31 -15.64
N MET A 492 -25.19 -31.63 -16.16
CA MET A 492 -24.99 -32.74 -17.10
C MET A 492 -24.62 -34.02 -16.36
N LEU A 493 -25.52 -34.99 -16.34
CA LEU A 493 -25.30 -36.32 -15.76
C LEU A 493 -24.78 -37.29 -16.83
N ASN A 494 -23.55 -37.09 -17.29
CA ASN A 494 -22.61 -38.18 -17.52
C ASN A 494 -21.21 -37.65 -17.87
N SER A 495 -20.26 -38.00 -17.02
CA SER A 495 -18.84 -37.70 -17.13
C SER A 495 -18.21 -38.53 -18.24
N SER A 496 -18.23 -38.04 -19.49
CA SER A 496 -17.35 -38.48 -20.58
C SER A 496 -17.37 -37.51 -21.78
N ILE A 497 -17.06 -36.23 -21.56
CA ILE A 497 -16.61 -35.34 -22.66
C ILE A 497 -15.48 -34.45 -22.12
N LYS A 498 -14.24 -34.70 -22.58
CA LYS A 498 -13.07 -33.84 -22.37
C LYS A 498 -13.19 -32.62 -23.29
N LEU A 499 -13.32 -31.41 -22.73
CA LEU A 499 -13.28 -30.16 -23.49
C LEU A 499 -11.82 -29.71 -23.68
N HIS A 500 -11.37 -29.65 -24.94
CA HIS A 500 -10.13 -28.98 -25.36
C HIS A 500 -10.40 -27.48 -25.48
N LEU A 501 -9.70 -26.66 -24.68
CA LEU A 501 -9.73 -25.21 -24.80
C LEU A 501 -8.58 -24.78 -25.72
N ASN A 502 -8.90 -24.24 -26.90
CA ASN A 502 -7.94 -23.45 -27.67
C ASN A 502 -7.96 -22.01 -27.17
N LYS A 503 -6.79 -21.48 -26.80
CA LYS A 503 -6.58 -20.06 -26.46
C LYS A 503 -6.83 -19.20 -27.72
N LEU A 504 -7.56 -18.11 -27.54
CA LEU A 504 -7.44 -16.91 -28.37
C LEU A 504 -6.67 -15.86 -27.56
#